data_AF-A0A2N7QN74-F1
#
_entry.id   AF-A0A2N7QN74-F1
#
_cell.length_a   1.000
_cell.length_b   1.000
_cell.length_c   1.000
_cell.angle_alpha   90.00
_cell.angle_beta   90.00
_cell.angle_gamma   90.00
#
_symmetry.space_group_name_H-M   'P 1'
#
loop_
_entity.id
_entity.type
_entity.pdbx_description
1 polymer ?
#
loop_
_entity_poly.entity_id
_entity_poly.type
_entity_poly.pdbx_seq_one_letter_code
_entity_poly.pdbx_strand_id
1 'polypeptide(L)'
;MPRTLGKGRTYVYMLPWREQDLLKVGFSRQPLVRLRTLHRRFFDVFDLDRGCLLETERLAQARRIERDLILRHAEHRSPPPLVVPDAAAGYSEWFRGVEADVTAELRAIADREGFVLHSLRDWVRQGFESQGDGLYEWSLRLLEAIEYEAFNVPAALQRGDAAHSLRYVMDAWEAVGLPLARFFPDSALAWRALN
;
A
#
# COMPACT_ATOMS: atom_id res chain seq x y z
N MET A 1 -16.27 18.60 23.06
CA MET A 1 -15.97 17.67 21.94
C MET A 1 -17.09 17.70 20.93
N PRO A 2 -16.88 18.12 19.67
CA PRO A 2 -17.88 17.94 18.62
C PRO A 2 -17.65 16.63 17.85
N ARG A 3 -18.75 15.88 17.65
CA ARG A 3 -18.86 14.67 16.84
C ARG A 3 -18.79 15.03 15.34
N THR A 4 -17.68 14.76 14.67
CA THR A 4 -17.60 14.72 13.19
C THR A 4 -17.98 13.32 12.69
N LEU A 5 -19.26 12.98 12.81
CA LEU A 5 -19.82 11.79 12.19
C LEU A 5 -20.04 12.05 10.68
N GLY A 6 -19.16 11.49 9.85
CA GLY A 6 -19.57 11.00 8.53
C GLY A 6 -19.09 11.73 7.28
N LYS A 7 -18.39 12.87 7.38
CA LYS A 7 -17.78 13.53 6.21
C LYS A 7 -16.30 13.16 6.13
N GLY A 8 -15.88 12.53 5.04
CA GLY A 8 -14.48 12.19 4.79
C GLY A 8 -14.37 11.04 3.80
N ARG A 9 -13.61 11.28 2.72
CA ARG A 9 -13.34 10.30 1.66
C ARG A 9 -12.94 8.97 2.28
N THR A 10 -13.61 7.91 1.85
CA THR A 10 -13.35 6.53 2.28
C THR A 10 -13.19 5.69 1.03
N TYR A 11 -12.26 4.74 1.05
CA TYR A 11 -11.95 3.93 -0.13
C TYR A 11 -12.31 2.49 0.14
N VAL A 12 -13.09 1.88 -0.76
CA VAL A 12 -13.20 0.41 -0.83
C VAL A 12 -12.01 -0.06 -1.64
N TYR A 13 -11.21 -0.97 -1.09
CA TYR A 13 -10.04 -1.52 -1.75
C TYR A 13 -10.30 -2.95 -2.21
N MET A 14 -9.72 -3.28 -3.36
CA MET A 14 -9.50 -4.64 -3.82
C MET A 14 -7.99 -4.80 -4.06
N LEU A 15 -7.39 -5.72 -3.32
CA LEU A 15 -5.94 -5.91 -3.25
C LEU A 15 -5.59 -7.35 -3.65
N PRO A 16 -5.26 -7.61 -4.93
CA PRO A 16 -4.82 -8.92 -5.37
C PRO A 16 -3.45 -9.27 -4.78
N TRP A 17 -3.30 -10.51 -4.37
CA TRP A 17 -2.02 -11.11 -4.06
C TRP A 17 -1.26 -11.36 -5.37
N ARG A 18 0.03 -11.03 -5.41
CA ARG A 18 0.83 -11.07 -6.64
C ARG A 18 1.02 -12.49 -7.17
N GLU A 19 1.34 -13.43 -6.29
CA GLU A 19 1.79 -14.78 -6.67
C GLU A 19 0.67 -15.82 -6.67
N GLN A 20 -0.53 -15.45 -6.25
CA GLN A 20 -1.64 -16.37 -6.08
C GLN A 20 -2.90 -15.71 -6.58
N ASP A 21 -3.82 -16.52 -7.07
CA ASP A 21 -5.18 -16.09 -7.38
C ASP A 21 -5.99 -15.89 -6.09
N LEU A 22 -5.59 -14.90 -5.31
CA LEU A 22 -6.15 -14.54 -4.02
C LEU A 22 -6.25 -13.02 -3.98
N LEU A 23 -7.31 -12.47 -3.38
CA LEU A 23 -7.45 -11.04 -3.18
C LEU A 23 -8.04 -10.72 -1.82
N LYS A 24 -7.76 -9.51 -1.34
CA LYS A 24 -8.40 -8.92 -0.17
C LYS A 24 -9.34 -7.81 -0.57
N VAL A 25 -10.57 -7.84 -0.03
CA VAL A 25 -11.51 -6.72 -0.07
C VAL A 25 -11.60 -6.05 1.31
N GLY A 26 -11.87 -4.75 1.35
CA GLY A 26 -12.19 -4.05 2.58
C GLY A 26 -12.38 -2.56 2.32
N PHE A 27 -12.46 -1.75 3.37
CA PHE A 27 -12.40 -0.29 3.21
C PHE A 27 -11.46 0.39 4.21
N SER A 28 -10.99 1.59 3.86
CA SER A 28 -10.18 2.43 4.75
C SER A 28 -10.31 3.90 4.39
N ARG A 29 -10.14 4.79 5.39
CA ARG A 29 -9.90 6.22 5.15
C ARG A 29 -8.45 6.53 4.84
N GLN A 30 -7.55 5.61 5.18
CA GLN A 30 -6.10 5.72 4.98
C GLN A 30 -5.60 4.44 4.30
N PRO A 31 -5.79 4.29 2.97
CA PRO A 31 -5.43 3.06 2.25
C PRO A 31 -3.95 2.68 2.41
N LEU A 32 -3.03 3.66 2.34
CA LEU A 32 -1.60 3.42 2.49
C LEU A 32 -1.22 2.86 3.87
N VAL A 33 -1.84 3.38 4.94
CA VAL A 33 -1.65 2.84 6.29
C VAL A 33 -2.16 1.40 6.35
N ARG A 34 -3.34 1.14 5.77
CA ARG A 34 -3.92 -0.22 5.76
C ARG A 34 -3.06 -1.21 4.98
N LEU A 35 -2.51 -0.84 3.83
CA LEU A 35 -1.56 -1.65 3.05
C LEU A 35 -0.34 -2.03 3.90
N ARG A 36 0.28 -1.05 4.57
CA ARG A 36 1.43 -1.28 5.46
C ARG A 36 1.10 -2.16 6.67
N THR A 37 -0.12 -2.05 7.20
CA THR A 37 -0.61 -2.94 8.28
C THR A 37 -0.81 -4.38 7.80
N LEU A 38 -1.25 -4.57 6.55
CA LEU A 38 -1.39 -5.91 5.97
C LEU A 38 -0.04 -6.55 5.67
N HIS A 39 0.89 -5.77 5.13
CA HIS A 39 2.26 -6.21 4.93
C HIS A 39 3.19 -4.98 4.86
N ARG A 40 4.30 -5.00 5.60
CA ARG A 40 5.25 -3.86 5.63
C ARG A 40 5.74 -3.51 4.22
N ARG A 41 6.13 -4.53 3.45
CA ARG A 41 6.53 -4.44 2.03
C ARG A 41 5.33 -4.77 1.13
N PHE A 42 4.23 -4.04 1.32
CA PHE A 42 2.97 -4.29 0.59
C PHE A 42 3.17 -4.31 -0.94
N PHE A 43 4.10 -3.50 -1.43
CA PHE A 43 4.47 -3.37 -2.85
C PHE A 43 5.23 -4.58 -3.41
N ASP A 44 5.66 -5.53 -2.57
CA ASP A 44 6.24 -6.80 -3.02
C ASP A 44 5.19 -7.92 -3.13
N VAL A 45 4.14 -7.86 -2.31
CA VAL A 45 3.18 -8.96 -2.14
C VAL A 45 1.84 -8.71 -2.80
N PHE A 46 1.41 -7.45 -2.91
CA PHE A 46 0.20 -7.10 -3.65
C PHE A 46 0.54 -6.73 -5.09
N ASP A 47 -0.35 -7.12 -6.00
CA ASP A 47 -0.30 -6.67 -7.37
C ASP A 47 -0.91 -5.26 -7.46
N LEU A 48 -0.04 -4.24 -7.59
CA LEU A 48 -0.48 -2.85 -7.64
C LEU A 48 -1.12 -2.49 -8.97
N ASP A 49 -0.80 -3.23 -10.04
CA ASP A 49 -1.35 -2.99 -11.38
C ASP A 49 -2.77 -3.52 -11.50
N ARG A 50 -3.07 -4.64 -10.86
CA ARG A 50 -4.42 -5.24 -10.81
C ARG A 50 -5.28 -4.68 -9.67
N GLY A 51 -4.67 -4.15 -8.62
CA GLY A 51 -5.39 -3.56 -7.50
C GLY A 51 -6.13 -2.28 -7.84
N CYS A 52 -7.21 -1.99 -7.11
CA CYS A 52 -7.98 -0.77 -7.29
C CYS A 52 -8.59 -0.22 -5.99
N LEU A 53 -8.90 1.08 -6.00
CA LEU A 53 -9.53 1.81 -4.91
C LEU A 53 -10.76 2.57 -5.42
N LEU A 54 -11.95 2.22 -4.93
CA LEU A 54 -13.18 2.95 -5.20
C LEU A 54 -13.37 4.04 -4.15
N GLU A 55 -13.31 5.30 -4.56
CA GLU A 55 -13.46 6.47 -3.70
C GLU A 55 -14.94 6.77 -3.43
N THR A 56 -15.34 6.73 -2.16
CA THR A 56 -16.68 7.12 -1.70
C THR A 56 -16.62 8.38 -0.83
N GLU A 57 -17.71 9.12 -0.80
CA GLU A 57 -17.80 10.36 -0.01
C GLU A 57 -17.99 10.07 1.49
N ARG A 58 -18.60 8.93 1.81
CA ARG A 58 -19.02 8.57 3.16
C ARG A 58 -18.68 7.12 3.49
N LEU A 59 -18.29 6.91 4.74
CA LEU A 59 -18.04 5.59 5.32
C LEU A 59 -19.22 4.62 5.17
N ALA A 60 -20.46 5.12 5.28
CA ALA A 60 -21.65 4.28 5.14
C ALA A 60 -21.77 3.68 3.72
N GLN A 61 -21.36 4.41 2.68
CA GLN A 61 -21.33 3.91 1.31
C GLN A 61 -20.27 2.81 1.17
N ALA A 62 -19.06 3.05 1.68
CA ALA A 62 -17.97 2.07 1.61
C ALA A 62 -18.31 0.76 2.34
N ARG A 63 -18.89 0.85 3.55
CA ARG A 63 -19.37 -0.33 4.31
C ARG A 63 -20.43 -1.12 3.56
N ARG A 64 -21.39 -0.42 2.93
CA ARG A 64 -22.43 -1.09 2.14
C ARG A 64 -21.81 -1.87 0.99
N ILE A 65 -20.94 -1.21 0.22
CA ILE A 65 -20.28 -1.82 -0.94
C ILE A 65 -19.43 -3.02 -0.54
N GLU A 66 -18.58 -2.88 0.47
CA GLU A 66 -17.75 -3.99 0.98
C GLU A 66 -18.63 -5.17 1.44
N ARG A 67 -19.66 -4.92 2.24
CA ARG A 67 -20.55 -5.97 2.71
C ARG A 67 -21.23 -6.68 1.53
N ASP A 68 -21.69 -5.93 0.54
CA ASP A 68 -22.37 -6.51 -0.62
C ASP A 68 -21.39 -7.39 -1.43
N LEU A 69 -20.13 -6.99 -1.58
CA LEU A 69 -19.05 -7.81 -2.15
C LEU A 69 -18.81 -9.10 -1.34
N ILE A 70 -18.68 -8.98 -0.01
CA ILE A 70 -18.43 -10.12 0.89
C ILE A 70 -19.57 -11.14 0.85
N LEU A 71 -20.82 -10.67 0.71
CA LEU A 71 -22.00 -11.53 0.63
C LEU A 71 -22.10 -12.21 -0.73
N ARG A 72 -21.85 -11.49 -1.82
CA ARG A 72 -21.93 -12.04 -3.18
C ARG A 72 -20.87 -13.11 -3.44
N HIS A 73 -19.67 -12.93 -2.88
CA HIS A 73 -18.54 -13.83 -3.09
C HIS A 73 -18.29 -14.77 -1.92
N ALA A 74 -19.30 -15.01 -1.07
CA ALA A 74 -19.14 -15.79 0.16
C ALA A 74 -18.64 -17.23 -0.08
N GLU A 75 -19.02 -17.84 -1.21
CA GLU A 75 -18.59 -19.20 -1.61
C GLU A 75 -17.11 -19.26 -2.00
N HIS A 76 -16.50 -18.12 -2.34
CA HIS A 76 -15.11 -18.01 -2.77
C HIS A 76 -14.15 -17.60 -1.64
N ARG A 77 -14.64 -17.55 -0.39
CA ARG A 77 -13.83 -17.19 0.77
C ARG A 77 -12.65 -18.14 0.91
N SER A 78 -11.48 -17.57 1.18
CA SER A 78 -10.24 -18.30 1.38
C SER A 78 -9.54 -17.77 2.64
N PRO A 79 -8.72 -18.59 3.32
CA PRO A 79 -7.83 -18.09 4.37
C PRO A 79 -6.88 -17.00 3.86
N PRO A 80 -6.44 -16.09 4.73
CA PRO A 80 -5.38 -15.12 4.42
C PRO A 80 -4.03 -15.82 4.15
N PRO A 81 -3.09 -15.17 3.46
CA PRO A 81 -1.70 -15.62 3.41
C PRO A 81 -1.08 -15.64 4.80
N LEU A 82 -0.25 -16.65 5.09
CA LEU A 82 0.40 -16.82 6.41
C LEU A 82 1.27 -15.64 6.84
N VAL A 83 1.78 -14.87 5.89
CA VAL A 83 2.64 -13.70 6.14
C VAL A 83 1.86 -12.46 6.56
N VAL A 84 0.52 -12.48 6.46
CA VAL A 84 -0.33 -11.38 6.92
C VAL A 84 -0.55 -11.56 8.44
N PRO A 85 -0.27 -10.54 9.26
CA PRO A 85 -0.48 -10.64 10.70
C PRO A 85 -1.94 -10.95 11.05
N ASP A 86 -2.20 -11.81 12.04
CA ASP A 86 -3.57 -12.17 12.46
C ASP A 86 -4.45 -10.96 12.77
N ALA A 87 -3.87 -9.95 13.45
CA ALA A 87 -4.56 -8.69 13.78
C ALA A 87 -4.98 -7.88 12.54
N ALA A 88 -4.32 -8.09 11.40
CA ALA A 88 -4.60 -7.41 10.13
C ALA A 88 -5.39 -8.27 9.14
N ALA A 89 -5.34 -9.60 9.30
CA ALA A 89 -5.82 -10.58 8.35
C ALA A 89 -7.27 -10.34 7.94
N GLY A 90 -8.20 -10.26 8.90
CA GLY A 90 -9.63 -10.16 8.60
C GLY A 90 -10.13 -11.42 7.88
N TYR A 91 -10.71 -12.36 8.63
CA TYR A 91 -10.93 -13.74 8.18
C TYR A 91 -12.01 -13.91 7.10
N SER A 92 -12.95 -12.97 6.94
CA SER A 92 -14.05 -13.05 5.97
C SER A 92 -13.84 -12.24 4.69
N GLU A 93 -12.67 -11.64 4.55
CA GLU A 93 -12.38 -10.59 3.57
C GLU A 93 -11.38 -11.02 2.48
N TRP A 94 -11.02 -12.30 2.47
CA TRP A 94 -10.12 -12.89 1.47
C TRP A 94 -10.87 -13.85 0.58
N PHE A 95 -10.61 -13.76 -0.72
CA PHE A 95 -11.32 -14.52 -1.75
C PHE A 95 -10.36 -15.07 -2.79
N ARG A 96 -10.69 -16.22 -3.37
CA ARG A 96 -9.90 -16.90 -4.42
C ARG A 96 -10.69 -16.98 -5.72
N GLY A 97 -10.08 -16.65 -6.86
CA GLY A 97 -10.69 -16.83 -8.18
C GLY A 97 -11.74 -15.81 -8.61
N VAL A 98 -11.92 -14.71 -7.88
CA VAL A 98 -12.99 -13.73 -8.13
C VAL A 98 -12.49 -12.34 -8.49
N GLU A 99 -11.21 -12.17 -8.83
CA GLU A 99 -10.68 -10.84 -9.13
C GLU A 99 -11.43 -10.15 -10.26
N ALA A 100 -11.61 -10.85 -11.39
CA ALA A 100 -12.26 -10.26 -12.56
C ALA A 100 -13.68 -9.78 -12.21
N ASP A 101 -14.42 -10.60 -11.45
CA ASP A 101 -15.78 -10.31 -11.05
C ASP A 101 -15.86 -9.13 -10.06
N VAL A 102 -15.00 -9.12 -9.03
CA VAL A 102 -14.93 -8.01 -8.07
C VAL A 102 -14.52 -6.71 -8.76
N THR A 103 -13.57 -6.78 -9.69
CA THR A 103 -13.12 -5.61 -10.46
C THR A 103 -14.24 -5.06 -11.35
N ALA A 104 -14.95 -5.94 -12.06
CA ALA A 104 -16.09 -5.56 -12.89
C ALA A 104 -17.21 -4.95 -12.05
N GLU A 105 -17.46 -5.50 -10.86
CA GLU A 105 -18.45 -4.97 -9.93
C GLU A 105 -18.08 -3.58 -9.41
N LEU A 106 -16.83 -3.37 -8.99
CA LEU A 106 -16.37 -2.05 -8.54
C LEU A 106 -16.47 -1.01 -9.66
N ARG A 107 -16.17 -1.37 -10.90
CA ARG A 107 -16.37 -0.51 -12.09
C ARG A 107 -17.85 -0.18 -12.29
N ALA A 108 -18.73 -1.18 -12.27
CA ALA A 108 -20.16 -0.97 -12.43
C ALA A 108 -20.77 -0.10 -11.30
N ILE A 109 -20.25 -0.21 -10.07
CA ILE A 109 -20.63 0.67 -8.96
C ILE A 109 -20.12 2.09 -9.20
N ALA A 110 -18.87 2.24 -9.64
CA ALA A 110 -18.30 3.55 -9.97
C ALA A 110 -19.16 4.29 -11.00
N ASP A 111 -19.48 3.63 -12.11
CA ASP A 111 -20.27 4.20 -13.21
C ASP A 111 -21.69 4.57 -12.76
N ARG A 112 -22.36 3.69 -12.01
CA ARG A 112 -23.75 3.90 -11.57
C ARG A 112 -23.88 5.01 -10.52
N GLU A 113 -22.93 5.09 -9.58
CA GLU A 113 -23.00 6.01 -8.44
C GLU A 113 -22.22 7.31 -8.69
N GLY A 114 -21.47 7.40 -9.81
CA GLY A 114 -20.61 8.54 -10.12
C GLY A 114 -19.36 8.63 -9.24
N PHE A 115 -18.89 7.49 -8.71
CA PHE A 115 -17.67 7.43 -7.91
C PHE A 115 -16.42 7.31 -8.78
N VAL A 116 -15.27 7.68 -8.23
CA VAL A 116 -13.98 7.54 -8.90
C VAL A 116 -13.37 6.19 -8.55
N LEU A 117 -13.05 5.38 -9.55
CA LEU A 117 -12.27 4.16 -9.39
C LEU A 117 -10.81 4.44 -9.78
N HIS A 118 -9.91 4.36 -8.81
CA HIS A 118 -8.48 4.55 -9.01
C HIS A 118 -7.78 3.22 -9.24
N SER A 119 -6.82 3.19 -10.16
CA SER A 119 -5.75 2.17 -10.16
C SER A 119 -4.97 2.28 -8.85
N LEU A 120 -4.65 1.15 -8.22
CA LEU A 120 -3.90 1.16 -6.97
C LEU A 120 -2.49 1.71 -7.17
N ARG A 121 -1.77 1.28 -8.22
CA ARG A 121 -0.44 1.80 -8.55
C ARG A 121 -0.47 3.32 -8.71
N ASP A 122 -1.37 3.86 -9.53
CA ASP A 122 -1.42 5.30 -9.81
C ASP A 122 -1.79 6.11 -8.56
N TRP A 123 -2.72 5.61 -7.75
CA TRP A 123 -3.11 6.26 -6.51
C TRP A 123 -1.95 6.32 -5.51
N VAL A 124 -1.21 5.21 -5.34
CA VAL A 124 -0.02 5.19 -4.47
C VAL A 124 1.07 6.10 -5.04
N ARG A 125 1.30 6.05 -6.36
CA ARG A 125 2.27 6.89 -7.06
C ARG A 125 2.02 8.37 -6.81
N GLN A 126 0.78 8.84 -7.00
CA GLN A 126 0.40 10.23 -6.75
C GLN A 126 0.60 10.62 -5.28
N GLY A 127 0.24 9.72 -4.35
CA GLY A 127 0.49 9.93 -2.92
C GLY A 127 1.98 10.08 -2.61
N PHE A 128 2.83 9.27 -3.22
CA PHE A 128 4.28 9.33 -3.07
C PHE A 128 4.89 10.59 -3.67
N GLU A 129 4.47 10.97 -4.89
CA GLU A 129 4.89 12.22 -5.54
C GLU A 129 4.56 13.44 -4.68
N SER A 130 3.35 13.47 -4.08
CA SER A 130 2.93 14.59 -3.20
C SER A 130 3.75 14.70 -1.91
N GLN A 131 4.47 13.65 -1.53
CA GLN A 131 5.33 13.58 -0.34
C GLN A 131 6.82 13.60 -0.72
N GLY A 132 7.14 13.81 -2.00
CA GLY A 132 8.50 13.73 -2.52
C GLY A 132 9.41 14.87 -2.06
N ASP A 133 8.83 15.97 -1.58
CA ASP A 133 9.56 17.12 -1.08
C ASP A 133 10.44 16.73 0.12
N GLY A 134 11.73 17.05 0.04
CA GLY A 134 12.70 16.76 1.09
C GLY A 134 13.27 15.34 1.08
N LEU A 135 12.86 14.45 0.15
CA LEU A 135 13.47 13.12 0.03
C LEU A 135 14.96 13.16 -0.27
N TYR A 136 15.39 14.13 -1.09
CA TYR A 136 16.80 14.34 -1.43
C TYR A 136 17.63 14.55 -0.16
N GLU A 137 17.31 15.60 0.61
CA GLU A 137 18.00 15.93 1.86
C GLU A 137 17.85 14.83 2.92
N TRP A 138 16.67 14.23 3.03
CA TRP A 138 16.44 13.11 3.94
C TRP A 138 17.38 11.93 3.65
N SER A 139 17.57 11.59 2.37
CA SER A 139 18.43 10.48 1.97
C SER A 139 19.91 10.77 2.21
N LEU A 140 20.37 12.01 2.03
CA LEU A 140 21.74 12.42 2.40
C LEU A 140 21.99 12.22 3.90
N ARG A 141 21.05 12.65 4.74
CA ARG A 141 21.14 12.45 6.20
C ARG A 141 21.16 10.98 6.60
N LEU A 142 20.43 10.13 5.88
CA LEU A 142 20.49 8.69 6.12
C LEU A 142 21.84 8.11 5.70
N LEU A 143 22.43 8.54 4.59
CA LEU A 143 23.78 8.11 4.20
C LEU A 143 24.82 8.51 5.24
N GLU A 144 24.78 9.74 5.74
CA GLU A 144 25.64 10.18 6.85
C GLU A 144 25.48 9.30 8.09
N ALA A 145 24.24 8.93 8.44
CA ALA A 145 23.98 8.05 9.57
C ALA A 145 24.51 6.63 9.35
N ILE A 146 24.39 6.09 8.13
CA ILE A 146 24.93 4.78 7.73
C ILE A 146 26.46 4.79 7.85
N GLU A 147 27.10 5.82 7.31
CA GLU A 147 28.55 5.99 7.36
C GLU A 147 29.03 6.13 8.81
N TYR A 148 28.37 6.97 9.60
CA TYR A 148 28.69 7.14 11.00
C TYR A 148 28.58 5.83 11.78
N GLU A 149 27.49 5.08 11.60
CA GLU A 149 27.30 3.78 12.25
C GLU A 149 28.41 2.79 11.86
N ALA A 150 28.77 2.73 10.57
CA ALA A 150 29.81 1.84 10.07
C ALA A 150 31.19 2.12 10.67
N PHE A 151 31.56 3.39 10.85
CA PHE A 151 32.88 3.78 11.33
C PHE A 151 32.99 3.98 12.85
N ASN A 152 31.90 4.30 13.53
CA ASN A 152 31.94 4.74 14.94
C ASN A 152 31.19 3.81 15.91
N VAL A 153 30.38 2.88 15.40
CA VAL A 153 29.64 1.93 16.24
C VAL A 153 30.26 0.54 16.10
N PRO A 154 30.63 -0.14 17.21
CA PRO A 154 31.10 -1.52 17.15
C PRO A 154 30.10 -2.43 16.44
N ALA A 155 30.59 -3.33 15.58
CA ALA A 155 29.73 -4.18 14.73
C ALA A 155 28.61 -4.91 15.49
N ALA A 156 28.88 -5.37 16.72
CA ALA A 156 27.90 -6.06 17.56
C ALA A 156 26.72 -5.17 18.03
N LEU A 157 26.83 -3.85 17.90
CA LEU A 157 25.82 -2.86 18.30
C LEU A 157 25.18 -2.14 17.11
N GLN A 158 25.65 -2.40 15.89
CA GLN A 158 25.08 -1.82 14.68
C GLN A 158 23.68 -2.39 14.45
N ARG A 159 22.70 -1.50 14.19
CA ARG A 159 21.30 -1.89 13.93
C ARG A 159 20.95 -1.84 12.45
N GLY A 160 21.61 -0.99 11.67
CA GLY A 160 21.34 -0.85 10.24
C GLY A 160 19.98 -0.20 9.94
N ASP A 161 19.38 0.49 10.91
CA ASP A 161 18.04 1.08 10.79
C ASP A 161 17.97 2.11 9.65
N ALA A 162 19.02 2.93 9.50
CA ALA A 162 19.14 3.93 8.44
C ALA A 162 19.26 3.28 7.05
N ALA A 163 20.10 2.25 6.92
CA ALA A 163 20.24 1.48 5.69
C ALA A 163 18.91 0.80 5.29
N HIS A 164 18.24 0.16 6.24
CA HIS A 164 16.95 -0.48 5.98
C HIS A 164 15.90 0.56 5.54
N SER A 165 15.85 1.71 6.22
CA SER A 165 14.87 2.76 5.93
C SER A 165 15.10 3.37 4.55
N LEU A 166 16.34 3.69 4.19
CA LEU A 166 16.69 4.22 2.88
C LEU A 166 16.30 3.24 1.78
N ARG A 167 16.68 1.97 1.92
CA ARG A 167 16.33 0.92 0.95
C ARG A 167 14.82 0.73 0.80
N TYR A 168 14.10 0.66 1.92
CA TYR A 168 12.65 0.49 1.91
C TYR A 168 11.95 1.58 1.11
N VAL A 169 12.33 2.85 1.32
CA VAL A 169 11.70 3.98 0.62
C VAL A 169 12.05 3.97 -0.87
N MET A 170 13.31 3.69 -1.23
CA MET A 170 13.73 3.59 -2.63
C MET A 170 13.01 2.44 -3.35
N ASP A 171 12.92 1.26 -2.72
CA ASP A 171 12.19 0.12 -3.27
C ASP A 171 10.70 0.45 -3.46
N ALA A 172 10.08 1.10 -2.48
CA ALA A 172 8.67 1.48 -2.57
C ALA A 172 8.42 2.46 -3.73
N TRP A 173 9.34 3.41 -3.94
CA TRP A 173 9.23 4.41 -5.02
C TRP A 173 9.41 3.76 -6.39
N GLU A 174 10.40 2.88 -6.51
CA GLU A 174 10.64 2.12 -7.74
C GLU A 174 9.46 1.19 -8.06
N ALA A 175 8.88 0.53 -7.06
CA ALA A 175 7.77 -0.40 -7.25
C ALA A 175 6.51 0.27 -7.84
N VAL A 176 6.31 1.58 -7.61
CA VAL A 176 5.23 2.36 -8.24
C VAL A 176 5.65 3.07 -9.53
N GLY A 177 6.88 2.83 -10.00
CA GLY A 177 7.41 3.36 -11.25
C GLY A 177 7.91 4.80 -11.17
N LEU A 178 8.27 5.30 -9.97
CA LEU A 178 8.86 6.63 -9.84
C LEU A 178 10.36 6.59 -10.18
N PRO A 179 10.85 7.51 -11.03
CA PRO A 179 12.26 7.54 -11.40
C PRO A 179 13.09 7.99 -10.20
N LEU A 180 13.86 7.08 -9.59
CA LEU A 180 14.63 7.37 -8.38
C LEU A 180 15.60 8.55 -8.56
N ALA A 181 16.24 8.66 -9.72
CA ALA A 181 17.16 9.76 -10.04
C ALA A 181 16.53 11.17 -10.01
N ARG A 182 15.19 11.27 -9.99
CA ARG A 182 14.50 12.55 -9.81
C ARG A 182 14.42 12.98 -8.35
N PHE A 183 14.43 12.04 -7.41
CA PHE A 183 14.11 12.30 -6.00
C PHE A 183 15.28 12.04 -5.05
N PHE A 184 16.25 11.22 -5.46
CA PHE A 184 17.39 10.81 -4.66
C PHE A 184 18.70 11.33 -5.26
N PRO A 185 19.69 11.71 -4.44
CA PRO A 185 21.03 12.07 -4.89
C PRO A 185 21.75 10.87 -5.49
N ASP A 186 22.70 11.13 -6.39
CA ASP A 186 23.52 10.10 -7.02
C ASP A 186 24.25 9.22 -6.00
N SER A 187 24.65 9.79 -4.86
CA SER A 187 25.27 9.03 -3.75
C SER A 187 24.33 7.97 -3.16
N ALA A 188 23.03 8.26 -3.03
CA ALA A 188 22.05 7.28 -2.55
C ALA A 188 21.79 6.19 -3.59
N LEU A 189 21.75 6.55 -4.88
CA LEU A 189 21.63 5.60 -5.98
C LEU A 189 22.85 4.67 -6.04
N ALA A 190 24.05 5.22 -5.95
CA ALA A 190 25.30 4.46 -5.92
C ALA A 190 25.36 3.53 -4.71
N TRP A 191 24.97 4.03 -3.53
CA TRP A 191 24.87 3.21 -2.33
C TRP A 191 23.92 2.02 -2.52
N ARG A 192 22.72 2.23 -3.09
CA ARG A 192 21.75 1.15 -3.36
C ARG A 192 22.26 0.14 -4.39
N ALA A 193 23.04 0.57 -5.38
CA ALA A 193 23.60 -0.34 -6.38
C ALA A 193 24.67 -1.28 -5.79
N LEU A 194 25.34 -0.87 -4.73
CA LEU A 194 26.43 -1.61 -4.09
C LEU A 194 25.99 -2.51 -2.93
N ASN A 195 24.78 -2.32 -2.40
CA ASN A 195 24.31 -2.97 -1.19
C ASN A 195 22.95 -3.60 -1.37
#